data_AF-A0A1M5TYM5-F1
#
_entry.id   AF-A0A1M5TYM5-F1
#
_cell.length_a   1.000
_cell.length_b   1.000
_cell.length_c   1.000
_cell.angle_alpha   90.00
_cell.angle_beta   90.00
_cell.angle_gamma   90.00
#
_symmetry.space_group_name_H-M   'P 1'
#
loop_
_entity.id
_entity.type
_entity.pdbx_description
1 polymer ?
#
loop_
_entity_poly.entity_id
_entity_poly.type
_entity_poly.pdbx_seq_one_letter_code
_entity_poly.pdbx_strand_id
1 'polypeptide(L)' 'MMIRKAEVKTAEIKGRKEGIKQGIKQGEYKKSIEIAKNLLDVLDNETIAIKTGLSVEEVNKLRE' A
#
# COMPACT_ATOMS: atom_id res chain seq x y z
N MET A 1 -19.40 35.56 -2.16
CA MET A 1 -18.10 35.10 -2.70
C MET A 1 -17.23 34.32 -1.70
N MET A 2 -17.34 34.58 -0.38
CA MET A 2 -16.52 33.90 0.65
C MET A 2 -16.85 32.40 0.84
N ILE A 3 -18.12 31.99 0.72
CA ILE A 3 -18.54 30.59 0.89
C ILE A 3 -17.84 29.65 -0.11
N ARG A 4 -17.80 30.03 -1.40
CA ARG A 4 -17.11 29.27 -2.45
C ARG A 4 -15.61 29.07 -2.20
N LYS A 5 -14.92 30.04 -1.60
CA LYS A 5 -13.48 29.91 -1.28
C LYS A 5 -13.24 28.91 -0.14
N ALA A 6 -14.13 28.89 0.87
CA ALA A 6 -14.04 27.95 1.98
C ALA A 6 -14.30 26.50 1.53
N GLU A 7 -15.27 26.30 0.64
CA GLU A 7 -15.57 24.99 0.03
C GLU A 7 -14.40 24.45 -0.78
N VAL A 8 -13.80 25.28 -1.64
CA VAL A 8 -12.62 24.90 -2.44
C VAL A 8 -11.45 24.52 -1.55
N LYS A 9 -11.13 25.33 -0.54
CA LYS A 9 -10.05 25.03 0.42
C LYS A 9 -10.30 23.72 1.17
N THR A 10 -11.56 23.45 1.52
CA THR A 10 -11.93 22.19 2.18
C THR A 10 -11.75 21.00 1.24
N ALA A 11 -12.12 21.13 -0.03
CA ALA A 11 -11.92 20.09 -1.05
C ALA A 11 -10.43 19.82 -1.28
N GLU A 12 -9.58 20.85 -1.39
CA GLU A 12 -8.13 20.70 -1.54
C GLU A 12 -7.48 19.98 -0.35
N ILE A 13 -7.89 20.33 0.89
CA ILE A 13 -7.39 19.66 2.10
C ILE A 13 -7.79 18.19 2.11
N LYS A 14 -9.04 17.87 1.77
CA LYS A 14 -9.52 16.48 1.69
C LYS A 14 -8.76 15.71 0.63
N GLY A 15 -8.65 16.25 -0.59
CA GLY A 15 -7.92 15.61 -1.68
C GLY A 15 -6.45 15.36 -1.34
N ARG A 16 -5.76 16.33 -0.71
CA ARG A 16 -4.39 16.14 -0.24
C ARG A 16 -4.29 15.03 0.81
N LYS A 17 -5.20 15.00 1.79
CA LYS A 17 -5.22 13.98 2.85
C LYS A 17 -5.47 12.58 2.28
N GLU A 18 -6.40 12.45 1.35
CA GLU A 18 -6.70 11.19 0.68
C GLU A 18 -5.54 10.73 -0.19
N GLY A 19 -4.92 11.63 -0.95
CA GLY A 19 -3.74 11.34 -1.76
C GLY A 19 -2.56 10.84 -0.92
N ILE A 20 -2.27 11.49 0.22
CA ILE A 20 -1.23 11.03 1.15
C ILE A 20 -1.55 9.64 1.70
N LYS A 21 -2.80 9.41 2.12
CA LYS A 21 -3.24 8.10 2.65
C LYS A 21 -3.09 6.99 1.60
N GLN A 22 -3.49 7.25 0.36
CA GLN A 22 -3.33 6.31 -0.75
C GLN A 22 -1.86 6.04 -1.07
N GLY A 23 -1.02 7.09 -1.10
CA GLY A 23 0.41 6.97 -1.34
C GLY A 23 1.13 6.13 -0.28
N ILE A 24 0.81 6.32 1.00
CA ILE A 24 1.35 5.51 2.10
C ILE A 24 0.96 4.04 1.92
N LYS A 25 -0.33 3.75 1.71
CA LYS A 25 -0.81 2.38 1.51
C LYS A 25 -0.14 1.68 0.31
N GLN A 26 0.03 2.40 -0.81
CA GLN A 26 0.74 1.86 -1.98
C GLN A 26 2.23 1.62 -1.70
N GLY A 27 2.88 2.52 -0.95
CA GLY A 27 4.27 2.37 -0.57
C GLY A 27 4.51 1.19 0.37
N GLU A 28 3.67 1.03 1.40
CA GLU A 28 3.71 -0.12 2.31
C GLU A 28 3.51 -1.44 1.55
N TYR A 29 2.53 -1.49 0.65
CA TYR A 29 2.30 -2.67 -0.18
C TYR A 29 3.50 -3.01 -1.08
N LYS A 30 4.08 -2.02 -1.77
CA LYS A 30 5.29 -2.21 -2.58
C LYS A 30 6.45 -2.75 -1.75
N LYS A 31 6.63 -2.22 -0.53
CA LYS A 31 7.66 -2.68 0.40
C LYS A 31 7.41 -4.14 0.84
N SER A 32 6.17 -4.52 1.13
CA SER A 32 5.82 -5.91 1.43
C SER A 32 6.17 -6.86 0.28
N ILE A 33 5.90 -6.46 -0.97
CA ILE A 33 6.27 -7.24 -2.17
C ILE A 33 7.79 -7.36 -2.32
N GLU A 34 8.54 -6.29 -2.08
CA GLU A 34 10.01 -6.32 -2.14
C GLU A 34 10.61 -7.28 -1.09
N ILE A 35 10.12 -7.20 0.14
CA ILE A 35 10.52 -8.13 1.21
C ILE A 35 10.15 -9.57 0.84
N ALA A 36 8.95 -9.79 0.31
CA ALA A 36 8.52 -11.13 -0.12
C ALA A 36 9.48 -11.72 -1.16
N LYS A 37 9.83 -10.95 -2.20
CA LYS A 37 10.76 -11.39 -3.26
C LYS A 37 12.13 -11.80 -2.72
N ASN A 38 12.65 -11.06 -1.74
CA ASN A 38 13.93 -11.35 -1.10
C ASN A 38 13.90 -12.58 -0.17
N LEU A 39 12.71 -13.12 0.13
CA LEU A 39 12.54 -14.28 0.99
C LEU A 39 12.13 -15.55 0.22
N LEU A 40 11.80 -15.45 -1.07
CA LEU A 40 11.26 -16.58 -1.85
C LEU A 40 12.23 -17.76 -1.98
N ASP A 41 13.53 -17.50 -1.95
CA ASP A 41 14.58 -18.51 -2.06
C ASP A 41 14.90 -19.21 -0.73
N VAL A 42 14.47 -18.63 0.39
CA VAL A 42 14.82 -19.10 1.74
C VAL A 42 13.63 -19.59 2.58
N LEU A 43 12.40 -19.16 2.25
CA LEU A 43 11.19 -19.46 3.04
C LEU A 43 10.04 -19.99 2.18
N ASP A 44 9.11 -20.69 2.83
CA ASP A 44 7.81 -21.09 2.27
C ASP A 44 6.83 -19.92 2.18
N ASN A 45 5.76 -20.11 1.40
CA ASN A 45 4.82 -19.02 1.06
C ASN A 45 3.95 -18.61 2.24
N GLU A 46 3.58 -19.55 3.10
CA GLU A 46 2.81 -19.30 4.33
C GLU A 46 3.60 -18.40 5.29
N THR A 47 4.88 -18.71 5.51
CA THR A 47 5.77 -17.92 6.36
C THR A 47 6.01 -16.53 5.77
N ILE A 48 6.24 -16.42 4.47
CA ILE A 48 6.41 -15.13 3.79
C ILE A 48 5.15 -14.27 3.91
N ALA A 49 3.97 -14.85 3.71
CA ALA A 49 2.68 -14.16 3.86
C ALA A 49 2.54 -13.55 5.27
N ILE A 50 2.84 -14.34 6.32
CA ILE A 50 2.81 -13.86 7.72
C ILE A 50 3.81 -12.73 7.95
N LYS A 51 5.04 -12.83 7.43
CA LYS A 51 6.10 -11.83 7.66
C LYS A 51 5.89 -10.53 6.90
N THR A 52 5.24 -10.58 5.75
CA THR A 52 5.06 -9.43 4.85
C THR A 52 3.67 -8.80 4.95
N GLY A 53 2.72 -9.50 5.56
CA GLY A 53 1.31 -9.10 5.61
C GLY A 53 0.58 -9.25 4.28
N LEU A 54 1.18 -9.94 3.29
CA LEU A 54 0.53 -10.33 2.04
C LEU A 54 -0.36 -11.55 2.27
N SER A 55 -1.33 -11.76 1.39
CA SER A 55 -2.02 -13.05 1.32
C SER A 55 -1.11 -14.14 0.74
N VAL A 56 -1.35 -15.41 1.12
CA VAL A 56 -0.61 -16.55 0.55
C VAL A 56 -0.75 -16.59 -0.97
N GLU A 57 -1.90 -16.20 -1.52
CA GLU A 57 -2.11 -16.16 -2.96
C GLU A 57 -1.29 -15.07 -3.67
N GLU A 58 -1.12 -13.90 -3.05
CA GLU A 58 -0.22 -12.87 -3.58
C GLU A 58 1.22 -13.36 -3.59
N VAL A 59 1.65 -14.10 -2.56
CA VAL A 59 3.00 -14.68 -2.51
C VAL A 59 3.16 -15.78 -3.56
N ASN A 60 2.16 -16.64 -3.76
CA ASN A 60 2.18 -17.66 -4.82
C ASN A 60 2.41 -17.03 -6.21
N LYS A 61 1.73 -15.92 -6.51
CA LYS A 61 1.88 -15.18 -7.78
C LYS A 61 3.26 -14.58 -8.00
N LEU A 62 4.09 -14.46 -6.96
CA LEU A 62 5.48 -14.00 -7.10
C LEU A 62 6.45 -15.09 -7.54
N ARG A 63 6.03 -16.37 -7.55
CA ARG A 63 6.84 -17.51 -8.02
C ARG A 63 6.51 -17.96 -9.44
N GLU A 64 5.41 -17.47 -10.00
CA GLU A 64 5.02 -17.65 -11.40
C GLU A 64 5.86 -16.75 -12.31
#